data_AF-A0A6L7HIL6-F1
#
_entry.id   AF-A0A6L7HIL6-F1
#
_cell.length_a   1.000
_cell.length_b   1.000
_cell.length_c   1.000
_cell.angle_alpha   90.00
_cell.angle_beta   90.00
_cell.angle_gamma   90.00
#
_symmetry.space_group_name_H-M   'P 1'
#
loop_
_entity.id
_entity.type
_entity.pdbx_description
1 polymer ?
#
loop_
_entity_poly.entity_id
_entity_poly.type
_entity_poly.pdbx_seq_one_letter_code
_entity_poly.pdbx_strand_id
1 'polypeptide(L)'
;MKQKISNVTGEIILSYKENGYQVVLDEFKHAKCINIVTYNINTYESNSVLIKELRKLNKTTKINIILNIPNGSYVKNFKNRIDQKEFDKVKWKIKNALSVLEQEKFGNLEVYINLENHAKLIMTDHIAYIGSQNFSDASEGNFELGFLVKDSKVIRDIERNIFAEIKNKSIYCIISEYRATMEEISVKLANKLQNIREDILTWVGDPPFTFRQEVFFIDDAYFHKERWEEFKEFHSEFEVITEKLIDEYPSEFNKESARETVKHLRKLVKLLVSELDELAKFKTNQEESMMWDKFHQLDVGENMEEALEDARYYVENYKEKNYREIEYKGKELIKTFDYIKESIQDIETIVDEIKDSMIRKALNQNIERILQDIKKQ
;
A
#
# COMPACT_ATOMS: atom_id res chain seq x y z
N MET A 1 -33.04 -6.77 18.90
CA MET A 1 -32.53 -5.94 20.01
C MET A 1 -32.80 -4.48 19.67
N LYS A 2 -33.25 -3.67 20.63
CA LYS A 2 -33.52 -2.24 20.43
C LYS A 2 -32.41 -1.43 21.10
N GLN A 3 -31.73 -0.58 20.33
CA GLN A 3 -30.80 0.41 20.87
C GLN A 3 -31.44 1.81 20.82
N LYS A 4 -31.05 2.68 21.75
CA LYS A 4 -31.58 4.03 21.87
C LYS A 4 -30.49 4.99 22.32
N ILE A 5 -30.35 6.11 21.61
CA ILE A 5 -29.63 7.28 22.08
C ILE A 5 -30.68 8.34 22.45
N SER A 6 -30.61 8.89 23.65
CA SER A 6 -31.59 9.86 24.16
C SER A 6 -31.03 11.27 24.16
N ASN A 7 -31.93 12.27 24.20
CA ASN A 7 -31.57 13.69 24.30
C ASN A 7 -30.68 14.18 23.16
N VAL A 8 -30.95 13.69 21.95
CA VAL A 8 -30.21 14.11 20.76
C VAL A 8 -30.73 15.45 20.28
N THR A 9 -29.81 16.40 20.08
CA THR A 9 -30.07 17.69 19.42
C THR A 9 -29.49 17.65 18.02
N GLY A 10 -30.22 18.18 17.04
CA GLY A 10 -29.82 18.16 15.64
C GLY A 10 -30.77 18.96 14.76
N GLU A 11 -30.49 18.94 13.46
CA GLU A 11 -31.25 19.65 12.43
C GLU A 11 -32.09 18.64 11.65
N ILE A 12 -33.38 18.91 11.45
CA ILE A 12 -34.22 18.13 10.53
C ILE A 12 -34.01 18.71 9.13
N ILE A 13 -33.63 17.85 8.19
CA ILE A 13 -33.34 18.22 6.81
C ILE A 13 -34.41 17.60 5.91
N LEU A 14 -35.09 18.43 5.12
CA LEU A 14 -35.94 17.97 4.03
C LEU A 14 -35.25 18.34 2.72
N SER A 15 -34.83 17.35 1.95
CA SER A 15 -34.17 17.54 0.66
C SER A 15 -35.09 17.11 -0.49
N TYR A 16 -34.99 17.82 -1.62
CA TYR A 16 -35.67 17.48 -2.87
C TYR A 16 -34.75 17.76 -4.05
N LYS A 17 -34.54 16.75 -4.91
CA LYS A 17 -33.59 16.82 -6.05
C LYS A 17 -32.14 17.13 -5.66
N GLU A 18 -31.78 16.90 -4.41
CA GLU A 18 -30.41 17.09 -3.89
C GLU A 18 -30.09 16.04 -2.82
N ASN A 19 -28.81 15.94 -2.46
CA ASN A 19 -28.34 15.04 -1.40
C ASN A 19 -28.54 15.69 -0.03
N GLY A 20 -29.47 15.18 0.78
CA GLY A 20 -29.66 15.66 2.16
C GLY A 20 -28.44 15.47 3.05
N TYR A 21 -27.52 14.59 2.64
CA TYR A 21 -26.25 14.31 3.29
C TYR A 21 -25.06 15.09 2.73
N GLN A 22 -25.27 16.09 1.85
CA GLN A 22 -24.18 16.86 1.24
C GLN A 22 -23.26 17.49 2.30
N VAL A 23 -23.82 17.98 3.41
CA VAL A 23 -23.05 18.55 4.53
C VAL A 23 -22.05 17.56 5.13
N VAL A 24 -22.34 16.24 5.07
CA VAL A 24 -21.41 15.21 5.53
C VAL A 24 -20.31 14.97 4.50
N LEU A 25 -20.62 15.02 3.20
CA LEU A 25 -19.63 14.90 2.13
C LEU A 25 -18.62 16.05 2.20
N ASP A 26 -19.08 17.27 2.48
CA ASP A 26 -18.22 18.46 2.55
C ASP A 26 -17.18 18.35 3.69
N GLU A 27 -17.47 17.56 4.72
CA GLU A 27 -16.60 17.28 5.87
C GLU A 27 -15.60 16.13 5.65
N PHE A 28 -15.72 15.37 4.55
CA PHE A 28 -14.86 14.20 4.29
C PHE A 28 -13.36 14.52 4.32
N LYS A 29 -12.95 15.66 3.77
CA LYS A 29 -11.55 16.11 3.73
C LYS A 29 -10.92 16.33 5.13
N HIS A 30 -11.73 16.48 6.17
CA HIS A 30 -11.28 16.70 7.55
C HIS A 30 -11.53 15.48 8.45
N ALA A 31 -12.18 14.44 7.92
CA ALA A 31 -12.53 13.25 8.67
C ALA A 31 -11.32 12.33 8.88
N LYS A 32 -11.24 11.74 10.08
CA LYS A 32 -10.33 10.61 10.34
C LYS A 32 -10.98 9.27 10.01
N CYS A 33 -12.30 9.20 10.19
CA CYS A 33 -13.10 8.01 9.99
C CYS A 33 -14.41 8.40 9.28
N ILE A 34 -14.82 7.57 8.33
CA ILE A 34 -16.09 7.67 7.61
C ILE A 34 -16.81 6.35 7.75
N ASN A 35 -18.05 6.40 8.22
CA ASN A 35 -18.90 5.23 8.42
C ASN A 35 -20.19 5.41 7.62
N ILE A 36 -20.46 4.47 6.72
CA ILE A 36 -21.62 4.48 5.84
C ILE A 36 -22.39 3.19 6.04
N VAL A 37 -23.69 3.31 6.26
CA VAL A 37 -24.66 2.21 6.24
C VAL A 37 -25.71 2.60 5.22
N THR A 38 -25.89 1.77 4.19
CA THR A 38 -26.90 2.01 3.17
C THR A 38 -27.42 0.69 2.63
N TYR A 39 -28.56 0.77 1.95
CA TYR A 39 -29.12 -0.39 1.29
C TYR A 39 -28.28 -0.79 0.08
N ASN A 40 -27.99 0.19 -0.78
CA ASN A 40 -27.16 0.02 -1.97
C ASN A 40 -26.34 1.28 -2.24
N ILE A 41 -25.40 1.13 -3.16
CA ILE A 41 -24.65 2.22 -3.79
C ILE A 41 -24.88 2.15 -5.29
N ASN A 42 -24.60 3.24 -6.00
CA ASN A 42 -24.60 3.20 -7.44
C ASN A 42 -23.41 2.36 -7.94
N THR A 43 -23.70 1.35 -8.75
CA THR A 43 -22.70 0.46 -9.37
C THR A 43 -22.13 1.01 -10.68
N TYR A 44 -22.65 2.14 -11.18
CA TYR A 44 -22.13 2.88 -12.32
C TYR A 44 -21.42 4.15 -11.82
N GLU A 45 -20.11 4.02 -11.67
CA GLU A 45 -19.24 5.01 -11.06
C GLU A 45 -19.37 6.44 -11.62
N SER A 46 -19.49 6.59 -12.95
CA SER A 46 -19.50 7.89 -13.60
C SER A 46 -20.57 8.86 -13.07
N ASN A 47 -21.61 8.33 -12.42
CA ASN A 47 -22.74 9.11 -11.95
C ASN A 47 -22.77 9.27 -10.42
N SER A 48 -21.98 8.49 -9.66
CA SER A 48 -22.08 8.50 -8.20
C SER A 48 -21.26 9.61 -7.55
N VAL A 49 -21.95 10.58 -6.93
CA VAL A 49 -21.30 11.65 -6.12
C VAL A 49 -20.54 11.05 -4.94
N LEU A 50 -21.17 10.15 -4.16
CA LEU A 50 -20.56 9.53 -2.99
C LEU A 50 -19.24 8.82 -3.34
N ILE A 51 -19.25 7.98 -4.37
CA ILE A 51 -18.04 7.24 -4.76
C ILE A 51 -16.94 8.21 -5.18
N LYS A 52 -17.25 9.24 -5.98
CA LYS A 52 -16.27 10.25 -6.39
C LYS A 52 -15.64 10.97 -5.20
N GLU A 53 -16.42 11.37 -4.21
CA GLU A 53 -15.89 12.04 -3.01
C GLU A 53 -14.99 11.11 -2.18
N LEU A 54 -15.40 9.85 -1.99
CA LEU A 54 -14.61 8.86 -1.26
C LEU A 54 -13.23 8.60 -1.90
N ARG A 55 -13.10 8.76 -3.23
CA ARG A 55 -11.81 8.60 -3.93
C ARG A 55 -10.85 9.76 -3.78
N LYS A 56 -11.35 10.94 -3.43
CA LYS A 56 -10.49 12.12 -3.21
C LYS A 56 -9.74 12.05 -1.87
N LEU A 57 -10.12 11.11 -1.01
CA LEU A 57 -9.58 10.98 0.32
C LEU A 57 -8.15 10.45 0.33
N ASN A 58 -7.38 10.88 1.33
CA ASN A 58 -6.04 10.36 1.56
C ASN A 58 -6.06 8.87 2.00
N LYS A 59 -4.92 8.20 1.87
CA LYS A 59 -4.79 6.78 2.23
C LYS A 59 -5.01 6.48 3.73
N THR A 60 -4.87 7.48 4.61
CA THR A 60 -4.98 7.32 6.06
C THR A 60 -6.41 7.38 6.59
N THR A 61 -7.34 7.96 5.84
CA THR A 61 -8.75 8.07 6.26
C THR A 61 -9.39 6.69 6.26
N LYS A 62 -9.90 6.25 7.42
CA LYS A 62 -10.61 4.96 7.52
C LYS A 62 -12.01 5.10 6.96
N ILE A 63 -12.38 4.23 6.03
CA ILE A 63 -13.69 4.21 5.38
C ILE A 63 -14.34 2.85 5.67
N ASN A 64 -15.54 2.86 6.24
CA ASN A 64 -16.31 1.64 6.46
C ASN A 64 -17.64 1.76 5.73
N ILE A 65 -18.00 0.76 4.93
CA ILE A 65 -19.26 0.74 4.19
C ILE A 65 -20.01 -0.55 4.49
N ILE A 66 -21.24 -0.44 4.99
CA ILE A 66 -22.16 -1.55 5.19
C ILE A 66 -23.27 -1.47 4.14
N LEU A 67 -23.42 -2.52 3.33
CA LEU A 67 -24.41 -2.62 2.26
C LEU A 67 -25.43 -3.75 2.53
N ASN A 68 -26.63 -3.63 1.95
CA ASN A 68 -27.58 -4.73 1.85
C ASN A 68 -27.60 -5.27 0.40
N ILE A 69 -26.54 -5.98 0.02
CA ILE A 69 -26.41 -6.58 -1.32
C ILE A 69 -26.05 -8.08 -1.20
N PRO A 70 -26.79 -8.97 -1.87
CA PRO A 70 -28.01 -8.71 -2.64
C PRO A 70 -29.15 -8.33 -1.68
N ASN A 71 -30.21 -7.68 -2.17
CA ASN A 71 -31.28 -7.29 -1.26
C ASN A 71 -31.88 -8.47 -0.47
N GLY A 72 -32.35 -8.20 0.75
CA GLY A 72 -32.99 -9.22 1.59
C GLY A 72 -34.23 -9.92 0.98
N SER A 73 -34.79 -9.41 -0.12
CA SER A 73 -35.88 -10.10 -0.83
C SER A 73 -35.42 -11.39 -1.53
N TYR A 74 -34.14 -11.47 -1.90
CA TYR A 74 -33.56 -12.71 -2.43
C TYR A 74 -33.53 -13.82 -1.37
N VAL A 75 -33.23 -13.50 -0.10
CA VAL A 75 -33.22 -14.48 1.00
C VAL A 75 -34.56 -15.23 1.10
N LYS A 76 -35.68 -14.52 0.95
CA LYS A 76 -37.03 -15.12 0.97
C LYS A 76 -37.28 -16.08 -0.19
N ASN A 77 -36.71 -15.80 -1.36
CA ASN A 77 -36.86 -16.62 -2.55
C ASN A 77 -35.96 -17.87 -2.52
N PHE A 78 -34.78 -17.78 -1.88
CA PHE A 78 -33.87 -18.93 -1.74
C PHE A 78 -34.47 -20.09 -0.93
N LYS A 79 -35.39 -19.81 0.00
CA LYS A 79 -36.09 -20.85 0.79
C LYS A 79 -37.05 -21.73 -0.03
N ASN A 80 -37.53 -21.25 -1.18
CA ASN A 80 -38.67 -21.86 -1.89
C ASN A 80 -38.32 -22.56 -3.22
N ARG A 81 -37.03 -22.84 -3.47
CA ARG A 81 -36.38 -23.37 -4.69
C ARG A 81 -35.74 -22.27 -5.55
N ILE A 82 -34.47 -22.49 -5.90
CA ILE A 82 -33.65 -21.55 -6.66
C ILE A 82 -33.75 -21.91 -8.15
N ASP A 83 -34.20 -20.95 -8.96
CA ASP A 83 -33.89 -20.95 -10.40
C ASP A 83 -32.43 -20.48 -10.56
N GLN A 84 -31.64 -21.21 -11.36
CA GLN A 84 -30.26 -20.86 -11.71
C GLN A 84 -30.16 -19.39 -12.20
N LYS A 85 -31.18 -18.88 -12.91
CA LYS A 85 -31.21 -17.49 -13.37
C LYS A 85 -31.24 -16.47 -12.24
N GLU A 86 -31.96 -16.73 -11.16
CA GLU A 86 -32.02 -15.82 -9.99
C GLU A 86 -30.70 -15.87 -9.21
N PHE A 87 -30.07 -17.04 -9.16
CA PHE A 87 -28.75 -17.20 -8.57
C PHE A 87 -27.68 -16.39 -9.31
N ASP A 88 -27.69 -16.44 -10.65
CA ASP A 88 -26.74 -15.69 -11.47
C ASP A 88 -26.96 -14.17 -11.37
N LYS A 89 -28.21 -13.71 -11.26
CA LYS A 89 -28.53 -12.29 -11.00
C LYS A 89 -27.97 -11.81 -9.66
N VAL A 90 -28.08 -12.63 -8.61
CA VAL A 90 -27.52 -12.31 -7.28
C VAL A 90 -26.01 -12.18 -7.36
N LYS A 91 -25.33 -13.15 -7.98
CA LYS A 91 -23.88 -13.10 -8.20
C LYS A 91 -23.46 -11.83 -8.94
N TRP A 92 -24.17 -11.50 -10.01
CA TRP A 92 -23.90 -10.30 -10.81
C TRP A 92 -24.05 -9.01 -9.99
N LYS A 93 -25.08 -8.89 -9.14
CA LYS A 93 -25.27 -7.72 -8.28
C LYS A 93 -24.16 -7.56 -7.24
N ILE A 94 -23.78 -8.65 -6.57
CA ILE A 94 -22.66 -8.64 -5.62
C ILE A 94 -21.38 -8.22 -6.34
N LYS A 95 -21.09 -8.85 -7.49
CA LYS A 95 -19.91 -8.55 -8.30
C LYS A 95 -19.84 -7.07 -8.65
N ASN A 96 -20.90 -6.49 -9.21
CA ASN A 96 -20.90 -5.09 -9.61
C ASN A 96 -20.69 -4.12 -8.44
N ALA A 97 -21.33 -4.38 -7.30
CA ALA A 97 -21.16 -3.53 -6.13
C ALA A 97 -19.75 -3.59 -5.56
N LEU A 98 -19.20 -4.79 -5.41
CA LEU A 98 -17.86 -4.97 -4.87
C LEU A 98 -16.78 -4.49 -5.83
N SER A 99 -16.97 -4.60 -7.16
CA SER A 99 -16.03 -4.07 -8.14
C SER A 99 -15.93 -2.53 -8.15
N VAL A 100 -17.01 -1.83 -7.77
CA VAL A 100 -16.95 -0.37 -7.57
C VAL A 100 -16.21 0.00 -6.28
N LEU A 101 -16.19 -0.90 -5.28
CA LEU A 101 -15.59 -0.74 -3.96
C LEU A 101 -14.22 -1.43 -3.82
N GLU A 102 -13.53 -1.70 -4.92
CA GLU A 102 -12.18 -2.27 -4.89
C GLU A 102 -11.19 -1.27 -4.28
N GLN A 103 -10.39 -1.73 -3.31
CA GLN A 103 -9.47 -0.90 -2.54
C GLN A 103 -8.45 -0.12 -3.36
N GLU A 104 -8.12 -0.53 -4.58
CA GLU A 104 -7.23 0.26 -5.45
C GLU A 104 -7.78 1.65 -5.75
N LYS A 105 -9.10 1.78 -5.72
CA LYS A 105 -9.82 3.02 -5.97
C LYS A 105 -9.98 3.88 -4.71
N PHE A 106 -9.60 3.38 -3.53
CA PHE A 106 -9.85 4.05 -2.24
C PHE A 106 -8.62 4.00 -1.31
N GLY A 107 -8.66 4.77 -0.22
CA GLY A 107 -7.70 4.66 0.88
C GLY A 107 -7.87 3.38 1.70
N ASN A 108 -8.00 3.53 3.01
CA ASN A 108 -8.25 2.43 3.95
C ASN A 108 -9.74 2.07 3.97
N LEU A 109 -10.20 1.22 3.04
CA LEU A 109 -11.60 0.83 2.88
C LEU A 109 -11.89 -0.56 3.47
N GLU A 110 -12.90 -0.65 4.33
CA GLU A 110 -13.50 -1.88 4.85
C GLU A 110 -14.96 -1.98 4.36
N VAL A 111 -15.32 -3.10 3.72
CA VAL A 111 -16.68 -3.34 3.20
C VAL A 111 -17.35 -4.48 3.97
N TYR A 112 -18.63 -4.29 4.27
CA TYR A 112 -19.46 -5.22 5.02
C TYR A 112 -20.80 -5.43 4.34
N ILE A 113 -21.32 -6.65 4.43
CA ILE A 113 -22.66 -6.99 3.93
C ILE A 113 -23.57 -7.36 5.09
N ASN A 114 -24.73 -6.70 5.17
CA ASN A 114 -25.78 -6.98 6.11
C ASN A 114 -27.13 -7.10 5.38
N LEU A 115 -27.63 -8.34 5.26
CA LEU A 115 -28.83 -8.64 4.49
C LEU A 115 -30.13 -8.15 5.16
N GLU A 116 -30.08 -7.91 6.47
CA GLU A 116 -31.19 -7.39 7.27
C GLU A 116 -31.16 -5.85 7.40
N ASN A 117 -30.12 -5.19 6.89
CA ASN A 117 -29.96 -3.75 7.00
C ASN A 117 -30.94 -2.98 6.11
N HIS A 118 -31.69 -2.05 6.69
CA HIS A 118 -32.47 -1.06 5.94
C HIS A 118 -32.15 0.38 6.36
N ALA A 119 -31.23 0.56 7.31
CA ALA A 119 -30.82 1.87 7.81
C ALA A 119 -30.06 2.63 6.73
N LYS A 120 -30.18 3.97 6.77
CA LYS A 120 -29.28 4.88 6.05
C LYS A 120 -28.63 5.82 7.06
N LEU A 121 -27.32 5.68 7.19
CA LEU A 121 -26.47 6.47 8.06
C LEU A 121 -25.20 6.78 7.28
N ILE A 122 -24.82 8.04 7.26
CA ILE A 122 -23.52 8.48 6.75
C ILE A 122 -22.95 9.45 7.77
N MET A 123 -21.73 9.17 8.23
CA MET A 123 -21.13 9.95 9.29
C MET A 123 -19.61 10.00 9.17
N THR A 124 -19.05 11.06 9.75
CA THR A 124 -17.63 11.19 10.09
C THR A 124 -17.46 11.16 11.62
N ASP A 125 -16.24 11.39 12.10
CA ASP A 125 -15.96 11.65 13.51
C ASP A 125 -16.50 13.00 14.02
N HIS A 126 -17.03 13.86 13.15
CA HIS A 126 -17.50 15.22 13.45
C HIS A 126 -18.98 15.49 13.14
N ILE A 127 -19.59 14.69 12.26
CA ILE A 127 -20.99 14.91 11.84
C ILE A 127 -21.64 13.58 11.45
N ALA A 128 -22.94 13.43 11.73
CA ALA A 128 -23.72 12.27 11.32
C ALA A 128 -25.05 12.69 10.68
N TYR A 129 -25.42 12.03 9.59
CA TYR A 129 -26.71 12.17 8.93
C TYR A 129 -27.43 10.81 8.94
N ILE A 130 -28.66 10.80 9.45
CA ILE A 130 -29.56 9.64 9.46
C ILE A 130 -30.81 10.04 8.68
N GLY A 131 -31.19 9.27 7.66
CA GLY A 131 -32.33 9.67 6.83
C GLY A 131 -32.98 8.55 6.04
N SER A 132 -33.97 8.92 5.24
CA SER A 132 -34.69 8.01 4.34
C SER A 132 -33.98 7.78 3.00
N GLN A 133 -33.11 8.71 2.59
CA GLN A 133 -32.40 8.67 1.31
C GLN A 133 -31.40 7.51 1.25
N ASN A 134 -31.43 6.70 0.18
CA ASN A 134 -30.32 5.81 -0.13
C ASN A 134 -29.20 6.60 -0.80
N PHE A 135 -27.94 6.19 -0.59
CA PHE A 135 -26.79 6.86 -1.22
C PHE A 135 -26.51 6.36 -2.64
N SER A 136 -27.60 6.11 -3.39
CA SER A 136 -27.60 5.85 -4.82
C SER A 136 -28.47 6.90 -5.52
N ASP A 137 -28.09 7.24 -6.75
CA ASP A 137 -28.72 8.29 -7.56
C ASP A 137 -30.20 8.00 -7.86
N ALA A 138 -30.67 6.76 -7.65
CA ALA A 138 -32.08 6.39 -7.74
C ALA A 138 -33.00 7.11 -6.73
N SER A 139 -32.41 7.80 -5.74
CA SER A 139 -33.14 8.66 -4.79
C SER A 139 -33.23 10.12 -5.26
N GLU A 140 -32.54 10.49 -6.35
CA GLU A 140 -32.59 11.83 -6.91
C GLU A 140 -33.97 12.10 -7.49
N GLY A 141 -34.66 13.09 -6.92
CA GLY A 141 -36.02 13.47 -7.34
C GLY A 141 -37.14 13.06 -6.40
N ASN A 142 -36.82 12.39 -5.28
CA ASN A 142 -37.77 12.14 -4.19
C ASN A 142 -37.64 13.23 -3.10
N PHE A 143 -38.72 13.41 -2.33
CA PHE A 143 -38.62 14.11 -1.04
C PHE A 143 -38.02 13.16 -0.02
N GLU A 144 -36.94 13.58 0.61
CA GLU A 144 -36.21 12.77 1.59
C GLU A 144 -36.10 13.54 2.90
N LEU A 145 -36.38 12.87 4.01
CA LEU A 145 -36.27 13.44 5.34
C LEU A 145 -35.05 12.84 6.04
N GLY A 146 -34.26 13.72 6.65
CA GLY A 146 -33.07 13.37 7.39
C GLY A 146 -32.94 14.14 8.68
N PHE A 147 -32.00 13.68 9.50
CA PHE A 147 -31.66 14.28 10.77
C PHE A 147 -30.13 14.35 10.88
N LEU A 148 -29.62 15.57 11.02
CA LEU A 148 -28.21 15.90 11.07
C LEU A 148 -27.78 16.17 12.51
N VAL A 149 -26.70 15.53 12.94
CA VAL A 149 -26.16 15.61 14.30
C VAL A 149 -24.71 16.07 14.25
N LYS A 150 -24.39 17.09 15.05
CA LYS A 150 -23.02 17.64 15.21
C LYS A 150 -22.49 17.52 16.65
N ASP A 151 -23.31 17.04 17.58
CA ASP A 151 -22.88 16.83 18.97
C ASP A 151 -21.87 15.67 19.06
N SER A 152 -20.64 15.98 19.48
CA SER A 152 -19.54 15.00 19.52
C SER A 152 -19.80 13.79 20.41
N LYS A 153 -20.58 13.94 21.50
CA LYS A 153 -20.93 12.82 22.38
C LYS A 153 -21.93 11.92 21.67
N VAL A 154 -22.96 12.49 21.05
CA VAL A 154 -23.94 11.72 20.29
C VAL A 154 -23.29 11.01 19.10
N ILE A 155 -22.38 11.66 18.37
CA ILE A 155 -21.64 11.03 17.25
C ILE A 155 -20.88 9.80 17.73
N ARG A 156 -20.14 9.90 18.84
CA ARG A 156 -19.45 8.75 19.44
C ARG A 156 -20.43 7.65 19.86
N ASP A 157 -21.60 8.01 20.38
CA ASP A 157 -22.63 7.03 20.76
C ASP A 157 -23.26 6.35 19.54
N ILE A 158 -23.47 7.07 18.43
CA ILE A 158 -23.92 6.50 17.14
C ILE A 158 -22.87 5.52 16.63
N GLU A 159 -21.59 5.91 16.61
CA GLU A 159 -20.52 5.04 16.14
C GLU A 159 -20.39 3.76 16.98
N ARG A 160 -20.27 3.90 18.31
CA ARG A 160 -19.96 2.78 19.21
C ARG A 160 -21.11 1.83 19.45
N ASN A 161 -22.34 2.34 19.43
CA ASN A 161 -23.50 1.53 19.75
C ASN A 161 -24.24 1.10 18.48
N ILE A 162 -24.60 2.06 17.61
CA ILE A 162 -25.46 1.78 16.46
C ILE A 162 -24.66 1.22 15.29
N PHE A 163 -23.63 1.92 14.84
CA PHE A 163 -22.83 1.49 13.70
C PHE A 163 -22.08 0.19 14.02
N ALA A 164 -21.41 0.12 15.17
CA ALA A 164 -20.68 -1.07 15.59
C ALA A 164 -21.59 -2.31 15.72
N GLU A 165 -22.82 -2.16 16.21
CA GLU A 165 -23.77 -3.27 16.30
C GLU A 165 -24.16 -3.82 14.92
N ILE A 166 -24.43 -2.94 13.96
CA ILE A 166 -24.72 -3.36 12.58
C ILE A 166 -23.47 -4.04 12.00
N LYS A 167 -22.30 -3.43 12.16
CA LYS A 167 -21.00 -3.94 11.70
C LYS A 167 -20.70 -5.34 12.25
N ASN A 168 -20.89 -5.56 13.55
CA ASN A 168 -20.65 -6.84 14.23
C ASN A 168 -21.56 -7.96 13.74
N LYS A 169 -22.73 -7.62 13.21
CA LYS A 169 -23.68 -8.57 12.59
C LYS A 169 -23.52 -8.69 11.07
N SER A 170 -22.53 -8.01 10.50
CA SER A 170 -22.31 -7.99 9.07
C SER A 170 -21.20 -8.96 8.67
N ILE A 171 -21.27 -9.43 7.43
CA ILE A 171 -20.23 -10.24 6.80
C ILE A 171 -19.13 -9.29 6.32
N TYR A 172 -17.92 -9.42 6.86
CA TYR A 172 -16.76 -8.70 6.33
C TYR A 172 -16.36 -9.24 4.95
N CYS A 173 -16.22 -8.34 3.97
CA CYS A 173 -15.74 -8.68 2.65
C CYS A 173 -14.22 -8.81 2.63
N ILE A 174 -13.73 -9.90 2.05
CA ILE A 174 -12.34 -10.11 1.69
C ILE A 174 -11.96 -9.10 0.62
N ILE A 175 -10.76 -8.56 0.73
CA ILE A 175 -10.21 -7.62 -0.23
C ILE A 175 -9.08 -8.32 -0.96
N SER A 176 -8.89 -7.97 -2.24
CA SER A 176 -7.78 -8.52 -3.02
C SER A 176 -6.45 -8.23 -2.35
N GLU A 177 -5.57 -9.23 -2.30
CA GLU A 177 -4.22 -9.09 -1.76
C GLU A 177 -3.29 -8.29 -2.70
N TYR A 178 -3.71 -8.02 -3.95
CA TYR A 178 -2.90 -7.35 -4.97
C TYR A 178 -2.22 -6.07 -4.46
N ARG A 179 -2.95 -5.18 -3.78
CA ARG A 179 -2.37 -3.94 -3.27
C ARG A 179 -1.35 -4.18 -2.16
N ALA A 180 -1.63 -5.11 -1.25
CA ALA A 180 -0.70 -5.46 -0.19
C ALA A 180 0.59 -6.05 -0.79
N THR A 181 0.45 -6.94 -1.77
CA THR A 181 1.55 -7.51 -2.54
C THR A 181 2.35 -6.44 -3.27
N MET A 182 1.70 -5.53 -4.00
CA MET A 182 2.39 -4.42 -4.68
C MET A 182 3.06 -3.45 -3.70
N GLU A 183 2.47 -3.19 -2.54
CA GLU A 183 3.09 -2.36 -1.51
C GLU A 183 4.34 -3.03 -0.91
N GLU A 184 4.30 -4.35 -0.70
CA GLU A 184 5.46 -5.12 -0.26
C GLU A 184 6.58 -5.16 -1.31
N ILE A 185 6.24 -5.34 -2.58
CA ILE A 185 7.20 -5.41 -3.69
C ILE A 185 7.75 -4.02 -4.02
N SER A 186 6.88 -3.11 -4.45
CA SER A 186 7.26 -1.83 -5.02
C SER A 186 7.82 -0.88 -3.98
N VAL A 187 7.05 -0.69 -2.90
CA VAL A 187 7.31 0.42 -1.99
C VAL A 187 8.44 0.05 -1.04
N LYS A 188 8.36 -1.13 -0.40
CA LYS A 188 9.36 -1.50 0.60
C LYS A 188 10.73 -1.81 -0.02
N LEU A 189 10.78 -2.59 -1.11
CA LEU A 189 12.04 -2.97 -1.73
C LEU A 189 12.73 -1.76 -2.39
N ALA A 190 12.00 -0.95 -3.15
CA ALA A 190 12.57 0.25 -3.77
C ALA A 190 13.01 1.28 -2.73
N ASN A 191 12.25 1.50 -1.65
CA ASN A 191 12.66 2.42 -0.59
C ASN A 191 13.93 1.93 0.13
N LYS A 192 14.04 0.62 0.41
CA LYS A 192 15.26 0.07 1.02
C LYS A 192 16.47 0.23 0.10
N LEU A 193 16.31 -0.05 -1.20
CA LEU A 193 17.36 0.16 -2.19
C LEU A 193 17.77 1.65 -2.26
N GLN A 194 16.79 2.55 -2.30
CA GLN A 194 17.01 3.99 -2.36
C GLN A 194 17.75 4.51 -1.12
N ASN A 195 17.38 4.03 0.08
CA ASN A 195 18.07 4.39 1.31
C ASN A 195 19.55 3.97 1.30
N ILE A 196 19.88 2.82 0.70
CA ILE A 196 21.28 2.41 0.52
C ILE A 196 21.96 3.32 -0.52
N ARG A 197 21.28 3.61 -1.63
CA ARG A 197 21.80 4.49 -2.69
C ARG A 197 22.15 5.87 -2.16
N GLU A 198 21.30 6.46 -1.32
CA GLU A 198 21.48 7.78 -0.71
C GLU A 198 22.61 7.82 0.33
N ASP A 199 22.90 6.72 0.99
CA ASP A 199 24.06 6.66 1.90
C ASP A 199 25.37 6.58 1.11
N ILE A 200 25.36 5.91 -0.04
CA ILE A 200 26.57 5.53 -0.77
C ILE A 200 26.92 6.54 -1.86
N LEU A 201 25.93 7.12 -2.53
CA LEU A 201 26.10 8.00 -3.67
C LEU A 201 25.78 9.46 -3.31
N THR A 202 26.38 10.38 -4.05
CA THR A 202 26.15 11.81 -3.91
C THR A 202 25.89 12.46 -5.27
N TRP A 203 25.37 13.68 -5.26
CA TRP A 203 25.08 14.45 -6.46
C TRP A 203 26.07 15.60 -6.60
N VAL A 204 26.71 15.69 -7.76
CA VAL A 204 27.60 16.81 -8.11
C VAL A 204 27.10 17.52 -9.36
N GLY A 205 27.36 18.83 -9.42
CA GLY A 205 27.03 19.67 -10.58
C GLY A 205 26.57 21.06 -10.16
N ASP A 206 26.84 22.04 -11.01
CA ASP A 206 26.51 23.45 -10.84
C ASP A 206 25.73 23.95 -12.07
N PRO A 207 24.40 23.72 -12.13
CA PRO A 207 23.58 24.20 -13.24
C PRO A 207 23.55 25.74 -13.29
N PRO A 208 23.68 26.37 -14.47
CA PRO A 208 23.62 25.77 -15.81
C PRO A 208 24.98 25.34 -16.40
N PHE A 209 26.08 25.49 -15.67
CA PHE A 209 27.45 25.28 -16.19
C PHE A 209 27.84 23.81 -16.28
N THR A 210 27.39 22.99 -15.32
CA THR A 210 27.57 21.54 -15.32
C THR A 210 26.27 20.85 -14.92
N PHE A 211 25.96 19.75 -15.62
CA PHE A 211 24.76 18.96 -15.31
C PHE A 211 24.91 18.28 -13.95
N ARG A 212 23.81 18.19 -13.19
CA ARG A 212 23.77 17.35 -12.00
C ARG A 212 23.91 15.89 -12.44
N GLN A 213 24.93 15.23 -11.91
CA GLN A 213 25.18 13.81 -12.10
C GLN A 213 25.38 13.15 -10.74
N GLU A 214 24.91 11.91 -10.64
CA GLU A 214 25.14 11.08 -9.48
C GLU A 214 26.52 10.43 -9.59
N VAL A 215 27.28 10.44 -8.50
CA VAL A 215 28.64 9.92 -8.45
C VAL A 215 28.89 9.19 -7.13
N PHE A 216 29.88 8.33 -7.14
CA PHE A 216 30.38 7.67 -5.94
C PHE A 216 31.70 8.33 -5.51
N PHE A 217 31.74 8.82 -4.27
CA PHE A 217 32.98 9.23 -3.62
C PHE A 217 33.14 8.45 -2.32
N ILE A 218 34.22 7.68 -2.22
CA ILE A 218 34.48 6.81 -1.06
C ILE A 218 34.50 7.58 0.26
N ASP A 219 35.00 8.82 0.24
CA ASP A 219 35.13 9.66 1.44
C ASP A 219 33.77 10.17 1.92
N ASP A 220 32.85 10.48 0.99
CA ASP A 220 31.48 10.94 1.31
C ASP A 220 30.53 9.78 1.59
N ALA A 221 30.83 8.57 1.08
CA ALA A 221 29.97 7.40 1.20
C ALA A 221 29.87 6.90 2.64
N TYR A 222 28.66 6.66 3.12
CA TYR A 222 28.39 6.13 4.45
C TYR A 222 27.99 4.65 4.36
N PHE A 223 28.74 3.78 5.04
CA PHE A 223 28.57 2.33 4.95
C PHE A 223 27.82 1.75 6.16
N HIS A 224 26.48 1.85 6.16
CA HIS A 224 25.61 1.18 7.15
C HIS A 224 25.37 -0.30 6.81
N LYS A 225 26.19 -1.20 7.36
CA LYS A 225 26.12 -2.65 7.03
C LYS A 225 24.75 -3.27 7.28
N GLU A 226 24.05 -2.81 8.31
CA GLU A 226 22.71 -3.27 8.63
C GLU A 226 21.73 -3.07 7.46
N ARG A 227 21.86 -1.98 6.69
CA ARG A 227 20.89 -1.65 5.62
C ARG A 227 20.94 -2.62 4.45
N TRP A 228 22.13 -3.02 3.97
CA TRP A 228 22.21 -3.96 2.85
C TRP A 228 22.03 -5.42 3.26
N GLU A 229 22.30 -5.78 4.53
CA GLU A 229 21.89 -7.09 5.07
C GLU A 229 20.36 -7.17 5.19
N GLU A 230 19.70 -6.14 5.73
CA GLU A 230 18.23 -6.06 5.74
C GLU A 230 17.63 -6.13 4.33
N PHE A 231 18.25 -5.47 3.35
CA PHE A 231 17.80 -5.53 1.96
C PHE A 231 17.94 -6.94 1.37
N LYS A 232 19.03 -7.64 1.68
CA LYS A 232 19.26 -9.03 1.25
C LYS A 232 18.28 -10.01 1.91
N GLU A 233 17.98 -9.84 3.19
CA GLU A 233 16.95 -10.64 3.89
C GLU A 233 15.56 -10.39 3.30
N PHE A 234 15.21 -9.12 3.11
CA PHE A 234 13.91 -8.73 2.55
C PHE A 234 13.74 -9.23 1.11
N HIS A 235 14.80 -9.24 0.31
CA HIS A 235 14.80 -9.87 -1.02
C HIS A 235 14.46 -11.37 -0.93
N SER A 236 14.92 -12.10 0.08
CA SER A 236 14.55 -13.51 0.25
C SER A 236 13.06 -13.71 0.55
N GLU A 237 12.43 -12.82 1.31
CA GLU A 237 10.97 -12.84 1.51
C GLU A 237 10.22 -12.65 0.19
N PHE A 238 10.74 -11.79 -0.68
CA PHE A 238 10.17 -11.52 -1.99
C PHE A 238 10.18 -12.77 -2.92
N GLU A 239 11.19 -13.62 -2.83
CA GLU A 239 11.21 -14.90 -3.56
C GLU A 239 10.07 -15.82 -3.12
N VAL A 240 9.78 -15.83 -1.82
CA VAL A 240 8.67 -16.61 -1.24
C VAL A 240 7.32 -16.09 -1.74
N ILE A 241 7.15 -14.76 -1.79
CA ILE A 241 5.94 -14.14 -2.35
C ILE A 241 5.77 -14.56 -3.81
N THR A 242 6.84 -14.53 -4.61
CA THR A 242 6.77 -14.89 -6.03
C THR A 242 6.36 -16.34 -6.24
N GLU A 243 6.95 -17.30 -5.51
CA GLU A 243 6.57 -18.71 -5.62
C GLU A 243 5.14 -18.95 -5.13
N LYS A 244 4.69 -18.25 -4.07
CA LYS A 244 3.28 -18.27 -3.65
C LYS A 244 2.35 -17.83 -4.79
N LEU A 245 2.69 -16.75 -5.51
CA LEU A 245 1.88 -16.28 -6.65
C LEU A 245 1.88 -17.28 -7.82
N ILE A 246 3.00 -17.95 -8.09
CA ILE A 246 3.08 -19.04 -9.09
C ILE A 246 2.13 -20.18 -8.72
N ASP A 247 2.11 -20.58 -7.46
CA ASP A 247 1.27 -21.68 -6.97
C ASP A 247 -0.22 -21.30 -6.96
N GLU A 248 -0.54 -20.05 -6.64
CA GLU A 248 -1.93 -19.58 -6.57
C GLU A 248 -2.54 -19.23 -7.93
N TYR A 249 -1.72 -18.83 -8.91
CA TYR A 249 -2.15 -18.40 -10.25
C TYR A 249 -1.36 -19.11 -11.37
N PRO A 250 -1.34 -20.46 -11.41
CA PRO A 250 -0.41 -21.23 -12.27
C PRO A 250 -0.66 -21.08 -13.77
N SER A 251 -1.87 -20.65 -14.18
CA SER A 251 -2.25 -20.46 -15.59
C SER A 251 -2.14 -19.01 -16.07
N GLU A 252 -2.20 -18.04 -15.16
CA GLU A 252 -2.23 -16.62 -15.47
C GLU A 252 -0.91 -15.92 -15.16
N PHE A 253 -0.14 -16.43 -14.19
CA PHE A 253 1.14 -15.85 -13.80
C PHE A 253 2.27 -16.39 -14.67
N ASN A 254 3.05 -15.48 -15.27
CA ASN A 254 4.19 -15.86 -16.10
C ASN A 254 5.36 -16.39 -15.23
N LYS A 255 5.25 -17.66 -14.83
CA LYS A 255 6.22 -18.32 -13.93
C LYS A 255 7.64 -18.35 -14.47
N GLU A 256 7.82 -18.39 -15.79
CA GLU A 256 9.15 -18.44 -16.42
C GLU A 256 9.83 -17.09 -16.29
N SER A 257 9.15 -16.02 -16.71
CA SER A 257 9.62 -14.63 -16.55
C SER A 257 9.85 -14.30 -15.07
N ALA A 258 8.88 -14.61 -14.19
CA ALA A 258 9.00 -14.33 -12.76
C ALA A 258 10.24 -14.99 -12.13
N ARG A 259 10.48 -16.27 -12.42
CA ARG A 259 11.64 -17.00 -11.90
C ARG A 259 12.95 -16.50 -12.48
N GLU A 260 12.97 -16.10 -13.75
CA GLU A 260 14.14 -15.52 -14.38
C GLU A 260 14.48 -14.16 -13.75
N THR A 261 13.50 -13.27 -13.59
CA THR A 261 13.69 -11.95 -12.97
C THR A 261 14.12 -12.07 -11.51
N VAL A 262 13.48 -12.92 -10.71
CA VAL A 262 13.91 -13.19 -9.31
C VAL A 262 15.34 -13.72 -9.28
N LYS A 263 15.70 -14.65 -10.16
CA LYS A 263 17.05 -15.20 -10.24
C LYS A 263 18.08 -14.15 -10.66
N HIS A 264 17.71 -13.24 -11.56
CA HIS A 264 18.55 -12.13 -11.97
C HIS A 264 18.76 -11.14 -10.81
N LEU A 265 17.67 -10.71 -10.17
CA LEU A 265 17.68 -9.86 -8.99
C LEU A 265 18.55 -10.45 -7.88
N ARG A 266 18.42 -11.74 -7.57
CA ARG A 266 19.28 -12.44 -6.58
C ARG A 266 20.76 -12.29 -6.89
N LYS A 267 21.17 -12.35 -8.16
CA LYS A 267 22.57 -12.18 -8.55
C LYS A 267 23.02 -10.74 -8.34
N LEU A 268 22.20 -9.77 -8.75
CA LEU A 268 22.49 -8.35 -8.57
C LEU A 268 22.59 -7.96 -7.09
N VAL A 269 21.67 -8.43 -6.25
CA VAL A 269 21.70 -8.20 -4.79
C VAL A 269 22.99 -8.77 -4.18
N LYS A 270 23.40 -9.98 -4.59
CA LYS A 270 24.66 -10.57 -4.13
C LYS A 270 25.88 -9.75 -4.57
N LEU A 271 25.87 -9.27 -5.81
CA LEU A 271 26.93 -8.40 -6.34
C LEU A 271 27.01 -7.11 -5.54
N LEU A 272 25.88 -6.41 -5.37
CA LEU A 272 25.79 -5.17 -4.59
C LEU A 272 26.33 -5.37 -3.17
N VAL A 273 25.87 -6.39 -2.45
CA VAL A 273 26.32 -6.66 -1.07
C VAL A 273 27.83 -6.92 -1.02
N SER A 274 28.36 -7.69 -1.97
CA SER A 274 29.80 -7.97 -2.04
C SER A 274 30.61 -6.70 -2.30
N GLU A 275 30.17 -5.86 -3.24
CA GLU A 275 30.82 -4.59 -3.58
C GLU A 275 30.81 -3.62 -2.40
N LEU A 276 29.67 -3.48 -1.71
CA LEU A 276 29.55 -2.64 -0.52
C LEU A 276 30.43 -3.14 0.63
N ASP A 277 30.51 -4.45 0.86
CA ASP A 277 31.41 -5.04 1.86
C ASP A 277 32.89 -4.78 1.54
N GLU A 278 33.28 -4.87 0.25
CA GLU A 278 34.65 -4.55 -0.18
C GLU A 278 34.98 -3.06 0.03
N LEU A 279 34.09 -2.16 -0.40
CA LEU A 279 34.28 -0.72 -0.28
C LEU A 279 34.30 -0.26 1.18
N ALA A 280 33.43 -0.82 2.03
CA ALA A 280 33.42 -0.55 3.46
C ALA A 280 34.73 -0.98 4.15
N LYS A 281 35.24 -2.17 3.81
CA LYS A 281 36.55 -2.64 4.30
C LYS A 281 37.68 -1.75 3.82
N PHE A 282 37.63 -1.35 2.56
CA PHE A 282 38.62 -0.44 1.99
C PHE A 282 38.65 0.88 2.76
N LYS A 283 37.50 1.55 2.95
CA LYS A 283 37.40 2.79 3.73
C LYS A 283 37.90 2.64 5.17
N THR A 284 37.55 1.54 5.83
CA THR A 284 37.96 1.28 7.22
C THR A 284 39.46 1.04 7.35
N ASN A 285 40.06 0.30 6.41
CA ASN A 285 41.49 -0.02 6.44
C ASN A 285 42.39 1.18 6.09
N GLN A 286 41.84 2.21 5.43
CA GLN A 286 42.61 3.32 4.87
C GLN A 286 43.25 4.27 5.90
N GLU A 287 42.67 4.48 7.08
CA GLU A 287 43.02 5.68 7.87
C GLU A 287 44.03 5.46 8.99
N GLU A 288 43.97 4.35 9.74
CA GLU A 288 44.91 4.14 10.86
C GLU A 288 45.81 2.91 10.65
N SER A 289 45.26 1.76 10.27
CA SER A 289 46.04 0.51 10.21
C SER A 289 47.18 0.59 9.19
N MET A 290 46.91 1.05 7.97
CA MET A 290 47.95 1.09 6.92
C MET A 290 49.10 2.04 7.25
N MET A 291 48.79 3.19 7.86
CA MET A 291 49.82 4.14 8.28
C MET A 291 50.68 3.55 9.39
N TRP A 292 50.05 2.98 10.42
CA TRP A 292 50.77 2.40 11.55
C TRP A 292 51.54 1.14 11.15
N ASP A 293 50.94 0.22 10.39
CA ASP A 293 51.63 -0.99 9.90
C ASP A 293 52.86 -0.62 9.07
N LYS A 294 52.75 0.42 8.22
CA LYS A 294 53.88 0.89 7.42
C LYS A 294 54.93 1.60 8.28
N PHE A 295 54.51 2.41 9.23
CA PHE A 295 55.40 3.07 10.19
C PHE A 295 56.23 2.05 10.98
N HIS A 296 55.61 1.01 11.55
CA HIS A 296 56.33 -0.04 12.31
C HIS A 296 57.30 -0.86 11.44
N GLN A 297 57.09 -0.93 10.12
CA GLN A 297 58.06 -1.55 9.20
C GLN A 297 59.28 -0.67 8.92
N LEU A 298 59.10 0.65 8.95
CA LEU A 298 60.12 1.63 8.58
C LEU A 298 60.90 2.16 9.79
N ASP A 299 60.29 2.17 10.98
CA ASP A 299 60.92 2.65 12.20
C ASP A 299 62.01 1.68 12.70
N VAL A 300 63.26 2.05 12.46
CA VAL A 300 64.46 1.36 12.97
C VAL A 300 65.06 2.05 14.21
N GLY A 301 64.36 3.04 14.78
CA GLY A 301 64.76 3.73 16.02
C GLY A 301 65.76 4.89 15.87
N GLU A 302 66.24 5.17 14.65
CA GLU A 302 67.21 6.25 14.39
C GLU A 302 66.57 7.56 13.96
N ASN A 303 65.43 7.53 13.22
CA ASN A 303 64.74 8.73 12.74
C ASN A 303 63.22 8.53 12.62
N MET A 304 62.51 8.77 13.73
CA MET A 304 61.07 8.55 13.84
C MET A 304 60.24 9.48 12.93
N GLU A 305 60.68 10.73 12.73
CA GLU A 305 59.95 11.71 11.90
C GLU A 305 59.95 11.31 10.43
N GLU A 306 61.09 10.87 9.89
CA GLU A 306 61.24 10.39 8.52
C GLU A 306 60.41 9.12 8.26
N ALA A 307 60.43 8.16 9.18
CA ALA A 307 59.61 6.95 9.08
C ALA A 307 58.10 7.25 9.08
N LEU A 308 57.66 8.26 9.84
CA LEU A 308 56.27 8.69 9.89
C LEU A 308 55.86 9.44 8.59
N GLU A 309 56.76 10.23 8.02
CA GLU A 309 56.54 10.94 6.74
C GLU A 309 56.45 9.96 5.57
N ASP A 310 57.36 8.98 5.49
CA ASP A 310 57.34 7.93 4.47
C ASP A 310 56.09 7.03 4.58
N ALA A 311 55.65 6.72 5.81
CA ALA A 311 54.41 5.98 6.02
C ALA A 311 53.18 6.77 5.54
N ARG A 312 53.14 8.10 5.74
CA ARG A 312 52.08 8.96 5.20
C ARG A 312 52.11 9.01 3.68
N TYR A 313 53.29 9.20 3.09
CA TYR A 313 53.48 9.23 1.64
C TYR A 313 53.08 7.90 0.98
N TYR A 314 53.33 6.77 1.65
CA TYR A 314 52.86 5.46 1.21
C TYR A 314 51.32 5.37 1.16
N VAL A 315 50.63 5.82 2.21
CA VAL A 315 49.17 5.83 2.27
C VAL A 315 48.59 6.75 1.17
N GLU A 316 49.20 7.91 0.93
CA GLU A 316 48.76 8.87 -0.09
C GLU A 316 48.93 8.32 -1.52
N ASN A 317 50.06 7.67 -1.84
CA ASN A 317 50.25 7.01 -3.12
C ASN A 317 49.33 5.80 -3.32
N TYR A 318 49.12 5.01 -2.25
CA TYR A 318 48.16 3.91 -2.27
C TYR A 318 46.76 4.44 -2.57
N LYS A 319 46.38 5.56 -1.95
CA LYS A 319 45.14 6.26 -2.22
C LYS A 319 45.03 6.64 -3.69
N GLU A 320 45.96 7.43 -4.25
CA GLU A 320 45.91 7.88 -5.64
C GLU A 320 45.79 6.72 -6.65
N LYS A 321 46.56 5.65 -6.44
CA LYS A 321 46.53 4.48 -7.32
C LYS A 321 45.18 3.77 -7.29
N ASN A 322 44.59 3.61 -6.11
CA ASN A 322 43.32 2.92 -5.96
C ASN A 322 42.11 3.83 -6.24
N TYR A 323 42.20 5.16 -6.12
CA TYR A 323 41.10 6.07 -6.44
C TYR A 323 40.60 5.92 -7.88
N ARG A 324 41.49 5.68 -8.85
CA ARG A 324 41.07 5.41 -10.24
C ARG A 324 40.26 4.11 -10.36
N GLU A 325 40.66 3.08 -9.62
CA GLU A 325 39.95 1.80 -9.57
C GLU A 325 38.59 1.97 -8.85
N ILE A 326 38.56 2.76 -7.78
CA ILE A 326 37.35 3.10 -7.00
C ILE A 326 36.37 3.91 -7.84
N GLU A 327 36.83 4.87 -8.66
CA GLU A 327 35.95 5.63 -9.56
C GLU A 327 35.30 4.69 -10.59
N TYR A 328 36.06 3.73 -11.13
CA TYR A 328 35.51 2.71 -12.01
C TYR A 328 34.50 1.81 -11.28
N LYS A 329 34.83 1.32 -10.08
CA LYS A 329 33.91 0.57 -9.22
C LYS A 329 32.64 1.36 -8.92
N GLY A 330 32.75 2.67 -8.70
CA GLY A 330 31.62 3.57 -8.49
C GLY A 330 30.66 3.63 -9.67
N LYS A 331 31.18 3.66 -10.90
CA LYS A 331 30.34 3.63 -12.13
C LYS A 331 29.62 2.30 -12.29
N GLU A 332 30.29 1.18 -11.99
CA GLU A 332 29.64 -0.14 -12.00
C GLU A 332 28.61 -0.29 -10.89
N LEU A 333 28.89 0.25 -9.70
CA LEU A 333 27.97 0.25 -8.56
C LEU A 333 26.66 0.99 -8.89
N ILE A 334 26.75 2.17 -9.53
CA ILE A 334 25.57 2.93 -10.00
C ILE A 334 24.73 2.07 -10.95
N LYS A 335 25.36 1.40 -11.93
CA LYS A 335 24.66 0.48 -12.84
C LYS A 335 24.01 -0.68 -12.10
N THR A 336 24.68 -1.23 -11.09
CA THR A 336 24.10 -2.29 -10.25
C THR A 336 22.83 -1.81 -9.55
N PHE A 337 22.83 -0.60 -8.97
CA PHE A 337 21.61 -0.02 -8.39
C PHE A 337 20.50 0.14 -9.45
N ASP A 338 20.84 0.62 -10.64
CA ASP A 338 19.87 0.81 -11.73
C ASP A 338 19.29 -0.52 -12.21
N TYR A 339 20.11 -1.54 -12.44
CA TYR A 339 19.63 -2.88 -12.84
C TYR A 339 18.77 -3.56 -11.76
N ILE A 340 19.07 -3.34 -10.48
CA ILE A 340 18.23 -3.84 -9.39
C ILE A 340 16.87 -3.14 -9.46
N LYS A 341 16.86 -1.81 -9.62
CA LYS A 341 15.62 -1.04 -9.76
C LYS A 341 14.78 -1.49 -10.96
N GLU A 342 15.41 -1.71 -12.11
CA GLU A 342 14.75 -2.26 -13.32
C GLU A 342 14.14 -3.64 -13.04
N SER A 343 14.90 -4.53 -12.38
CA SER A 343 14.40 -5.86 -12.01
C SER A 343 13.17 -5.78 -11.10
N ILE A 344 13.13 -4.83 -10.15
CA ILE A 344 11.96 -4.59 -9.29
C ILE A 344 10.75 -4.17 -10.15
N GLN A 345 10.95 -3.28 -11.13
CA GLN A 345 9.89 -2.83 -12.04
C GLN A 345 9.39 -3.94 -12.97
N ASP A 346 10.27 -4.85 -13.40
CA ASP A 346 9.89 -6.01 -14.20
C ASP A 346 8.98 -6.94 -13.40
N ILE A 347 9.31 -7.20 -12.13
CA ILE A 347 8.46 -7.96 -11.21
C ILE A 347 7.10 -7.30 -11.03
N GLU A 348 7.07 -5.98 -10.82
CA GLU A 348 5.82 -5.22 -10.68
C GLU A 348 4.91 -5.45 -11.89
N THR A 349 5.49 -5.38 -13.09
CA THR A 349 4.79 -5.62 -14.34
C THR A 349 4.22 -7.03 -14.39
N ILE A 350 5.01 -8.04 -14.00
CA ILE A 350 4.58 -9.45 -13.97
C ILE A 350 3.45 -9.67 -12.95
N VAL A 351 3.50 -9.03 -11.79
CA VAL A 351 2.41 -9.09 -10.80
C VAL A 351 1.15 -8.36 -11.29
N ASP A 352 1.31 -7.26 -12.04
CA ASP A 352 0.19 -6.54 -12.64
C ASP A 352 -0.57 -7.40 -13.67
N GLU A 353 0.10 -8.34 -14.36
CA GLU A 353 -0.55 -9.28 -15.29
C GLU A 353 -1.66 -10.11 -14.62
N ILE A 354 -1.52 -10.43 -13.33
CA ILE A 354 -2.49 -11.24 -12.58
C ILE A 354 -3.44 -10.42 -11.72
N LYS A 355 -3.33 -9.09 -11.73
CA LYS A 355 -4.19 -8.17 -10.97
C LYS A 355 -5.66 -8.54 -11.04
N ASP A 356 -6.20 -8.68 -12.25
CA ASP A 356 -7.60 -8.99 -12.44
C ASP A 356 -7.97 -10.38 -11.89
N SER A 357 -7.07 -11.35 -11.95
CA SER A 357 -7.28 -12.68 -11.35
C SER A 357 -7.30 -12.61 -9.83
N MET A 358 -6.40 -11.85 -9.21
CA MET A 358 -6.39 -11.61 -7.76
C MET A 358 -7.67 -10.92 -7.28
N ILE A 359 -8.17 -9.95 -8.04
CA ILE A 359 -9.44 -9.27 -7.77
C ILE A 359 -10.61 -10.24 -7.91
N ARG A 360 -10.66 -11.00 -9.02
CA ARG A 360 -11.72 -12.00 -9.27
C ARG A 360 -11.78 -13.06 -8.18
N LYS A 361 -10.63 -13.53 -7.69
CA LYS A 361 -10.54 -14.50 -6.58
C LYS A 361 -11.23 -13.97 -5.32
N ALA A 362 -10.88 -12.76 -4.89
CA ALA A 362 -11.51 -12.12 -3.72
C ALA A 362 -13.02 -11.91 -3.92
N LEU A 363 -13.44 -11.47 -5.10
CA LEU A 363 -14.86 -11.31 -5.45
C LEU A 363 -15.62 -12.64 -5.36
N ASN A 364 -15.07 -13.72 -5.91
CA ASN A 364 -15.69 -15.05 -5.88
C ASN A 364 -15.82 -15.58 -4.44
N GLN A 365 -14.76 -15.44 -3.63
CA GLN A 365 -14.81 -15.83 -2.22
C GLN A 365 -15.87 -15.05 -1.43
N ASN A 366 -16.00 -13.74 -1.69
CA ASN A 366 -17.07 -12.93 -1.10
C ASN A 366 -18.46 -13.40 -1.50
N ILE A 367 -18.67 -13.65 -2.79
CA ILE A 367 -19.92 -14.18 -3.32
C ILE A 367 -20.27 -15.48 -2.60
N GLU A 368 -19.33 -16.41 -2.48
CA GLU A 368 -19.56 -17.69 -1.78
C GLU A 368 -19.91 -17.50 -0.31
N ARG A 369 -19.19 -16.64 0.42
CA ARG A 369 -19.46 -16.33 1.83
C ARG A 369 -20.86 -15.74 2.02
N ILE A 370 -21.25 -14.77 1.19
CA ILE A 370 -22.58 -14.15 1.24
C ILE A 370 -23.66 -15.18 0.93
N LEU A 371 -23.47 -16.01 -0.10
CA LEU A 371 -24.41 -17.07 -0.45
C LEU A 371 -24.54 -18.15 0.64
N GLN A 372 -23.46 -18.48 1.34
CA GLN A 372 -23.51 -19.39 2.48
C GLN A 372 -24.32 -18.80 3.64
N ASP A 373 -24.19 -17.50 3.90
CA ASP A 373 -24.98 -16.82 4.93
C ASP A 373 -26.48 -16.78 4.56
N ILE A 374 -26.81 -16.46 3.31
CA ILE A 374 -28.18 -16.52 2.78
C ILE A 374 -28.82 -17.90 3.01
N LYS A 375 -28.05 -18.98 2.87
CA LYS A 375 -28.55 -20.35 3.08
C LYS A 375 -28.75 -20.72 4.56
N LYS A 376 -28.10 -20.02 5.50
CA LYS A 376 -28.20 -20.29 6.94
C LYS A 376 -29.39 -19.58 7.59
N GLN A 377 -29.85 -18.48 7.01
CA GLN A 377 -31.02 -17.71 7.46
C GLN A 377 -32.33 -18.37 7.03
#